data_AF-A0A0Q4EF40-F1
#
_entry.id   AF-A0A0Q4EF40-F1
#
_cell.length_a   1.000
_cell.length_b   1.000
_cell.length_c   1.000
_cell.angle_alpha   90.00
_cell.angle_beta   90.00
_cell.angle_gamma   90.00
#
_symmetry.space_group_name_H-M   'P 1'
#
loop_
_entity.id
_entity.type
_entity.pdbx_description
1 polymer ?
#
loop_
_entity_poly.entity_id
_entity_poly.type
_entity_poly.pdbx_seq_one_letter_code
_entity_poly.pdbx_strand_id
1 'polypeptide(L)'
;MYNKISRAHEFFDSNDYLHLEKRFSSFRSVDVSKCFNSIYTHTLYWAVDSIHAAKESNGSVGFANEFDKLMQSMNYNETNGICIGPEVSRIFAEVIFSEIDKKIIDLLTFRKVIYKQDYEFRRYVDDFYIFTHTAAYADKVTGAIATCLSKFNLHVNEGKTETIQRPFSTKRSRIISDANDTVSLFFDKIICYRTNDLGEPAAYPKKILRSDALIRDFIKRVKAICSVHETGYDSISDYVVSAASKRVTDLCDGFASPYEGPHVDEERYIAVQMLLIETIYFFYTVNPTVRASLYVARAVVTATRLFRDKFPERLPFLAESVVRWTIDLVRSIGREERHKDLTAIPLEVLNVLLPMKEIAEDEPLVDDLIVQLCSEYERFEYFEIVSFIFLFGGRSKHRGMVTKLFKRAQDIVGNELGPRVDAQSAHLVLDMLVCPFISIEKRAGWFNRLQGRCGLSRVSRQEAQAAIEDLAKRHWFVRWDRVDFLALLRKKELSAIY
;
A
#
# COMPACT_ATOMS: atom_id res chain seq x y z
N MET A 1 6.04 -20.94 11.24
CA MET A 1 4.96 -20.42 12.11
C MET A 1 4.25 -19.27 11.37
N TYR A 2 3.74 -19.51 10.16
CA TYR A 2 3.10 -18.50 9.29
C TYR A 2 1.81 -19.01 8.63
N ASN A 3 1.22 -20.10 9.12
CA ASN A 3 0.03 -20.67 8.51
C ASN A 3 -1.20 -20.25 9.31
N LYS A 4 -1.79 -19.09 8.95
CA LYS A 4 -3.24 -18.88 8.69
C LYS A 4 -3.71 -17.43 8.74
N ILE A 5 -2.96 -16.52 9.38
CA ILE A 5 -3.40 -15.12 9.59
C ILE A 5 -2.23 -14.20 9.28
N SER A 6 -2.35 -13.42 8.22
CA SER A 6 -1.26 -12.57 7.69
C SER A 6 -1.28 -11.16 8.29
N ARG A 7 -2.45 -10.70 8.74
CA ARG A 7 -2.67 -9.33 9.22
C ARG A 7 -3.39 -9.29 10.55
N ALA A 8 -3.10 -8.26 11.34
CA ALA A 8 -3.74 -8.06 12.64
C ALA A 8 -5.28 -8.00 12.58
N HIS A 9 -5.87 -7.41 11.52
CA HIS A 9 -7.34 -7.35 11.42
C HIS A 9 -7.98 -8.73 11.18
N GLU A 10 -7.33 -9.60 10.39
CA GLU A 10 -7.78 -10.97 10.14
C GLU A 10 -7.81 -11.80 11.43
N PHE A 11 -6.97 -11.45 12.41
CA PHE A 11 -6.98 -12.06 13.73
C PHE A 11 -8.25 -11.75 14.50
N PHE A 12 -8.68 -10.50 14.54
CA PHE A 12 -9.88 -10.08 15.29
C PHE A 12 -11.17 -10.72 14.74
N ASP A 13 -11.20 -11.10 13.47
CA ASP A 13 -12.32 -11.81 12.83
C ASP A 13 -12.16 -13.35 12.88
N SER A 14 -11.10 -13.87 13.50
CA SER A 14 -10.78 -15.30 13.48
C SER A 14 -11.46 -16.09 14.62
N ASN A 15 -11.67 -17.39 14.39
CA ASN A 15 -12.08 -18.30 15.45
C ASN A 15 -11.09 -18.34 16.62
N ASP A 16 -9.80 -18.10 16.38
CA ASP A 16 -8.77 -18.07 17.43
C ASP A 16 -9.06 -16.94 18.43
N TYR A 17 -9.41 -15.74 17.94
CA TYR A 17 -9.81 -14.61 18.79
C TYR A 17 -11.05 -14.94 19.64
N LEU A 18 -12.07 -15.57 19.04
CA LEU A 18 -13.26 -16.02 19.78
C LEU A 18 -12.93 -17.08 20.84
N HIS A 19 -12.00 -17.98 20.56
CA HIS A 19 -11.53 -18.97 21.53
C HIS A 19 -10.77 -18.32 22.69
N LEU A 20 -9.94 -17.32 22.40
CA LEU A 20 -9.22 -16.54 23.42
C LEU A 20 -10.19 -15.74 24.29
N GLU A 21 -11.21 -15.12 23.70
CA GLU A 21 -12.26 -14.41 24.44
C GLU A 21 -13.06 -15.34 25.35
N LYS A 22 -13.38 -16.56 24.91
CA LYS A 22 -14.03 -17.55 25.79
C LYS A 22 -13.17 -17.87 27.02
N ARG A 23 -11.86 -18.03 26.83
CA ARG A 23 -10.91 -18.47 27.87
C ARG A 23 -10.48 -17.36 28.83
N PHE A 24 -10.37 -16.11 28.36
CA PHE A 24 -9.77 -15.00 29.10
C PHE A 24 -10.72 -13.80 29.20
N SER A 25 -10.81 -13.16 30.37
CA SER A 25 -11.75 -12.05 30.62
C SER A 25 -11.19 -10.66 30.35
N SER A 26 -9.87 -10.56 30.16
CA SER A 26 -9.16 -9.30 29.92
C SER A 26 -8.29 -9.41 28.66
N PHE A 27 -8.41 -8.40 27.79
CA PHE A 27 -7.59 -8.21 26.59
C PHE A 27 -6.79 -6.92 26.74
N ARG A 28 -5.52 -6.92 26.32
CA ARG A 28 -4.67 -5.73 26.27
C ARG A 28 -3.88 -5.68 24.98
N SER A 29 -3.92 -4.54 24.30
CA SER A 29 -3.02 -4.23 23.18
C SER A 29 -1.83 -3.41 23.68
N VAL A 30 -0.65 -3.74 23.19
CA VAL A 30 0.62 -3.06 23.51
C VAL A 30 1.41 -2.87 22.22
N ASP A 31 1.86 -1.65 21.95
CA ASP A 31 2.65 -1.25 20.77
C ASP A 31 4.12 -1.03 21.15
N VAL A 32 5.07 -1.25 20.24
CA VAL A 32 6.48 -0.90 20.45
C VAL A 32 6.75 0.50 19.89
N SER A 33 7.26 1.38 20.74
CA SER A 33 7.55 2.76 20.35
C SER A 33 8.66 2.82 19.30
N LYS A 34 8.36 3.46 18.16
CA LYS A 34 9.31 3.72 17.06
C LYS A 34 10.10 2.47 16.62
N CYS A 35 9.46 1.31 16.63
CA CYS A 35 10.06 -0.02 16.43
C CYS A 35 11.29 -0.04 15.50
N PHE A 36 11.11 0.14 14.19
CA PHE A 36 12.20 0.06 13.20
C PHE A 36 13.32 1.08 13.43
N ASN A 37 13.00 2.28 13.92
CA ASN A 37 13.99 3.32 14.22
C ASN A 37 14.77 3.06 15.51
N SER A 38 14.23 2.21 16.40
CA SER A 38 14.83 1.87 17.70
C SER A 38 15.64 0.58 17.68
N ILE A 39 15.53 -0.25 16.62
CA ILE A 39 16.31 -1.49 16.49
C ILE A 39 17.80 -1.15 16.40
N TYR A 40 18.56 -1.62 17.37
CA TYR A 40 20.01 -1.57 17.34
C TYR A 40 20.54 -2.83 16.65
N THR A 41 21.19 -2.67 15.50
CA THR A 41 21.55 -3.75 14.56
C THR A 41 22.42 -4.84 15.21
N HIS A 42 23.35 -4.47 16.08
CA HIS A 42 24.18 -5.42 16.83
C HIS A 42 23.41 -6.33 17.80
N THR A 43 22.17 -5.98 18.18
CA THR A 43 21.34 -6.86 19.02
C THR A 43 20.93 -8.16 18.31
N LEU A 44 21.08 -8.23 16.98
CA LEU A 44 20.91 -9.48 16.24
C LEU A 44 21.84 -10.58 16.77
N TYR A 45 23.07 -10.23 17.15
CA TYR A 45 24.01 -11.19 17.74
C TYR A 45 23.39 -11.86 18.99
N TRP A 46 22.79 -11.07 19.89
CA TRP A 46 22.12 -11.60 21.09
C TRP A 46 20.84 -12.37 20.78
N ALA A 47 20.15 -12.04 19.68
CA ALA A 47 18.97 -12.75 19.23
C ALA A 47 19.30 -14.17 18.74
N VAL A 48 20.45 -14.32 18.09
CA VAL A 48 20.94 -15.58 17.52
C VAL A 48 21.79 -16.36 18.53
N ASP A 49 22.25 -15.75 19.61
CA ASP A 49 23.07 -16.38 20.65
C ASP A 49 22.39 -17.54 21.38
N SER A 50 21.06 -17.54 21.48
CA SER A 50 20.31 -18.70 22.00
C SER A 50 20.43 -19.95 21.11
N ILE A 51 20.80 -19.79 19.83
CA ILE A 51 21.12 -20.86 18.88
C ILE A 51 22.58 -21.34 19.06
N HIS A 52 23.47 -20.50 19.62
CA HIS A 52 24.89 -20.84 19.85
C HIS A 52 25.12 -21.80 21.04
N ALA A 53 24.20 -21.86 22.01
CA ALA A 53 24.28 -22.84 23.11
C ALA A 53 24.17 -24.30 22.63
N ALA A 54 23.76 -24.53 21.39
CA ALA A 54 23.74 -25.84 20.73
C ALA A 54 24.96 -26.01 19.78
N LYS A 55 26.16 -26.14 20.39
CA LYS A 55 27.43 -26.66 19.81
C LYS A 55 28.10 -25.86 18.67
N GLU A 56 29.30 -25.36 18.99
CA GLU A 56 30.49 -25.20 18.12
C GLU A 56 30.26 -25.04 16.60
N SER A 57 29.79 -23.89 16.12
CA SER A 57 29.85 -23.60 14.67
C SER A 57 30.22 -22.14 14.35
N ASN A 58 31.40 -21.96 13.76
CA ASN A 58 31.91 -20.68 13.24
C ASN A 58 30.99 -20.01 12.19
N GLY A 59 30.04 -20.75 11.59
CA GLY A 59 29.16 -20.25 10.54
C GLY A 59 28.03 -19.34 11.02
N SER A 60 27.59 -19.48 12.27
CA SER A 60 26.45 -18.72 12.81
C SER A 60 26.84 -17.30 13.26
N VAL A 61 28.06 -17.14 13.79
CA VAL A 61 28.71 -15.83 14.02
C VAL A 61 28.95 -15.10 12.69
N GLY A 62 29.27 -15.84 11.62
CA GLY A 62 29.38 -15.31 10.27
C GLY A 62 28.06 -14.69 9.79
N PHE A 63 26.96 -15.44 9.86
CA PHE A 63 25.65 -14.96 9.43
C PHE A 63 25.19 -13.69 10.15
N ALA A 64 25.24 -13.68 11.50
CA ALA A 64 24.79 -12.51 12.26
C ALA A 64 25.61 -11.26 11.90
N ASN A 65 26.94 -11.40 11.77
CA ASN A 65 27.82 -10.30 11.40
C ASN A 65 27.62 -9.83 9.95
N GLU A 66 27.40 -10.74 9.01
CA GLU A 66 27.14 -10.39 7.61
C GLU A 66 25.80 -9.68 7.47
N PHE A 67 24.76 -10.16 8.17
CA PHE A 67 23.45 -9.54 8.11
C PHE A 67 23.42 -8.17 8.80
N ASP A 68 24.08 -8.04 9.95
CA ASP A 68 24.31 -6.76 10.64
C ASP A 68 25.00 -5.73 9.72
N LYS A 69 26.11 -6.12 9.09
CA LYS A 69 26.83 -5.26 8.13
C LYS A 69 25.96 -4.85 6.93
N LEU A 70 25.14 -5.77 6.41
CA LEU A 70 24.21 -5.45 5.34
C LEU A 70 23.23 -4.36 5.79
N MET A 71 22.58 -4.53 6.94
CA MET A 71 21.62 -3.56 7.47
C MET A 71 22.25 -2.19 7.72
N GLN A 72 23.47 -2.15 8.28
CA GLN A 72 24.23 -0.91 8.43
C GLN A 72 24.50 -0.26 7.08
N SER A 73 25.00 -1.02 6.10
CA SER A 73 25.34 -0.48 4.77
C SER A 73 24.14 0.11 4.02
N MET A 74 22.94 -0.44 4.26
CA MET A 74 21.69 0.07 3.69
C MET A 74 21.25 1.39 4.33
N ASN A 75 21.74 1.72 5.52
CA ASN A 75 21.35 2.88 6.31
C ASN A 75 22.56 3.79 6.62
N TYR A 76 23.38 4.12 5.63
CA TYR A 76 24.55 5.01 5.78
C TYR A 76 25.60 4.56 6.82
N ASN A 77 25.70 3.25 7.07
CA ASN A 77 26.51 2.64 8.14
C ASN A 77 26.06 3.05 9.55
N GLU A 78 24.82 3.50 9.72
CA GLU A 78 24.22 3.70 11.04
C GLU A 78 23.94 2.36 11.70
N THR A 79 24.16 2.31 13.02
CA THR A 79 23.94 1.11 13.83
C THR A 79 22.59 1.11 14.53
N ASN A 80 21.98 2.30 14.70
CA ASN A 80 20.68 2.49 15.32
C ASN A 80 19.62 2.81 14.26
N GLY A 81 18.56 2.02 14.27
CA GLY A 81 17.50 2.09 13.28
C GLY A 81 17.83 1.30 12.01
N ILE A 82 16.79 0.71 11.44
CA ILE A 82 16.85 0.02 10.15
C ILE A 82 15.86 0.67 9.18
N CYS A 83 16.14 0.59 7.87
CA CYS A 83 15.30 1.20 6.86
C CYS A 83 13.86 0.63 6.90
N ILE A 84 12.86 1.51 6.89
CA ILE A 84 11.44 1.13 6.81
C ILE A 84 11.06 0.93 5.34
N GLY A 85 10.37 -0.16 5.03
CA GLY A 85 9.89 -0.46 3.68
C GLY A 85 10.53 -1.69 3.03
N PRO A 86 11.87 -1.85 3.04
CA PRO A 86 12.50 -3.07 2.54
C PRO A 86 12.05 -4.30 3.32
N GLU A 87 11.65 -5.34 2.60
CA GLU A 87 11.18 -6.60 3.20
C GLU A 87 12.26 -7.29 4.04
N VAL A 88 13.52 -7.15 3.65
CA VAL A 88 14.66 -7.65 4.41
C VAL A 88 14.74 -7.04 5.82
N SER A 89 14.34 -5.78 6.00
CA SER A 89 14.26 -5.13 7.32
C SER A 89 13.21 -5.79 8.22
N ARG A 90 12.06 -6.20 7.65
CA ARG A 90 11.01 -6.91 8.38
C ARG A 90 11.51 -8.27 8.85
N ILE A 91 12.22 -9.00 7.99
CA ILE A 91 12.85 -10.29 8.34
C ILE A 91 13.87 -10.10 9.47
N PHE A 92 14.71 -9.07 9.38
CA PHE A 92 15.70 -8.76 10.41
C PHE A 92 15.05 -8.49 11.77
N ALA A 93 14.01 -7.64 11.80
CA ALA A 93 13.25 -7.35 13.01
C ALA A 93 12.59 -8.62 13.59
N GLU A 94 12.00 -9.45 12.74
CA GLU A 94 11.30 -10.67 13.18
C GLU A 94 12.23 -11.70 13.83
N VAL A 95 13.50 -11.78 13.41
CA VAL A 95 14.52 -12.61 14.09
C VAL A 95 14.73 -12.14 15.53
N ILE A 96 14.86 -10.82 15.73
CA ILE A 96 15.02 -10.22 17.07
C ILE A 96 13.76 -10.46 17.91
N PHE A 97 12.58 -10.17 17.38
CA PHE A 97 11.33 -10.35 18.12
C PHE A 97 11.01 -11.81 18.43
N SER A 98 11.40 -12.75 17.58
CA SER A 98 11.25 -14.19 17.86
C SER A 98 12.04 -14.62 19.10
N GLU A 99 13.22 -14.03 19.33
CA GLU A 99 13.97 -14.28 20.56
C GLU A 99 13.33 -13.58 21.76
N ILE A 100 12.84 -12.35 21.60
CA ILE A 100 12.12 -11.61 22.64
C ILE A 100 10.90 -12.41 23.12
N ASP A 101 10.11 -12.97 22.20
CA ASP A 101 8.94 -13.80 22.50
C ASP A 101 9.29 -15.00 23.40
N LYS A 102 10.38 -15.71 23.08
CA LYS A 102 10.88 -16.81 23.92
C LYS A 102 11.26 -16.34 25.32
N LYS A 103 12.04 -15.25 25.41
CA LYS A 103 12.48 -14.70 26.69
C LYS A 103 11.31 -14.23 27.55
N ILE A 104 10.24 -13.70 26.96
CA ILE A 104 9.01 -13.34 27.66
C ILE A 104 8.36 -14.58 28.29
N ILE A 105 8.21 -15.65 27.50
CA ILE A 105 7.61 -16.92 27.98
C ILE A 105 8.45 -17.53 29.10
N ASP A 106 9.78 -17.57 28.95
CA ASP A 106 10.68 -18.10 29.96
C ASP A 106 10.63 -17.30 31.26
N LEU A 107 10.65 -15.96 31.16
CA LEU A 107 10.58 -15.07 32.32
C LEU A 107 9.26 -15.22 33.08
N LEU A 108 8.14 -15.31 32.37
CA LEU A 108 6.83 -15.48 32.99
C LEU A 108 6.68 -16.87 33.62
N THR A 109 7.19 -17.91 32.95
CA THR A 109 7.22 -19.27 33.49
C THR A 109 8.03 -19.33 34.79
N PHE A 110 9.21 -18.70 34.83
CA PHE A 110 10.00 -18.56 36.07
C PHE A 110 9.23 -17.85 37.19
N ARG A 111 8.40 -16.86 36.84
CA ARG A 111 7.51 -16.14 37.76
C ARG A 111 6.20 -16.89 38.08
N LYS A 112 6.07 -18.15 37.66
CA LYS A 112 4.88 -19.00 37.84
C LYS A 112 3.61 -18.43 37.20
N VAL A 113 3.76 -17.74 36.08
CA VAL A 113 2.67 -17.29 35.21
C VAL A 113 2.76 -18.10 33.91
N ILE A 114 1.85 -19.05 33.73
CA ILE A 114 1.99 -20.13 32.75
C ILE A 114 1.32 -19.78 31.41
N TYR A 115 2.09 -19.91 30.33
CA TYR A 115 1.60 -19.68 28.97
C TYR A 115 0.52 -20.69 28.58
N LYS A 116 -0.55 -20.22 27.91
CA LYS A 116 -1.79 -20.96 27.59
C LYS A 116 -2.62 -21.40 28.80
N GLN A 117 -2.29 -20.96 30.01
CA GLN A 117 -3.12 -21.19 31.20
C GLN A 117 -3.53 -19.86 31.84
N ASP A 118 -2.55 -19.07 32.27
CA ASP A 118 -2.79 -17.77 32.93
C ASP A 118 -2.86 -16.63 31.93
N TYR A 119 -2.11 -16.76 30.84
CA TYR A 119 -2.07 -15.79 29.75
C TYR A 119 -1.79 -16.46 28.40
N GLU A 120 -2.15 -15.75 27.35
CA GLU A 120 -1.73 -16.06 25.98
C GLU A 120 -1.53 -14.74 25.22
N PHE A 121 -0.61 -14.71 24.26
CA PHE A 121 -0.44 -13.54 23.40
C PHE A 121 -0.27 -13.93 21.93
N ARG A 122 -0.58 -12.97 21.06
CA ARG A 122 -0.25 -12.96 19.63
C ARG A 122 0.56 -11.70 19.35
N ARG A 123 1.53 -11.78 18.45
CA ARG A 123 2.34 -10.64 18.01
C ARG A 123 2.24 -10.49 16.50
N TYR A 124 2.02 -9.25 16.04
CA TYR A 124 2.02 -8.87 14.63
C TYR A 124 3.03 -7.73 14.45
N VAL A 125 4.23 -8.06 13.98
CA VAL A 125 5.36 -7.12 13.93
C VAL A 125 5.65 -6.56 15.33
N ASP A 126 5.28 -5.31 15.61
CA ASP A 126 5.44 -4.59 16.87
C ASP A 126 4.20 -4.61 17.78
N ASP A 127 3.03 -5.01 17.25
CA ASP A 127 1.79 -5.08 18.02
C ASP A 127 1.71 -6.38 18.84
N PHE A 128 1.59 -6.28 20.17
CA PHE A 128 1.29 -7.37 21.08
C PHE A 128 -0.18 -7.36 21.50
N TYR A 129 -0.86 -8.50 21.33
CA TYR A 129 -2.24 -8.74 21.76
C TYR A 129 -2.25 -9.76 22.89
N ILE A 130 -2.49 -9.29 24.11
CA ILE A 130 -2.33 -10.04 25.36
C ILE A 130 -3.70 -10.41 25.92
N PHE A 131 -3.91 -11.68 26.23
CA PHE A 131 -5.15 -12.23 26.78
C PHE A 131 -4.86 -12.83 28.15
N THR A 132 -5.64 -12.43 29.16
CA THR A 132 -5.45 -12.84 30.56
C THR A 132 -6.76 -12.92 31.32
N HIS A 133 -6.77 -13.58 32.48
CA HIS A 133 -7.95 -13.66 33.34
C HIS A 133 -8.28 -12.34 34.04
N THR A 134 -7.29 -11.51 34.34
CA THR A 134 -7.50 -10.23 35.03
C THR A 134 -6.53 -9.16 34.54
N ALA A 135 -6.89 -7.90 34.69
CA ALA A 135 -6.00 -6.78 34.39
C ALA A 135 -4.66 -6.87 35.13
N ALA A 136 -4.65 -7.41 36.36
CA ALA A 136 -3.42 -7.62 37.12
C ALA A 136 -2.47 -8.65 36.46
N TYR A 137 -3.00 -9.70 35.82
CA TYR A 137 -2.17 -10.59 35.00
C TYR A 137 -1.70 -9.88 33.73
N ALA A 138 -2.53 -9.05 33.10
CA ALA A 138 -2.11 -8.23 31.96
C ALA A 138 -0.94 -7.31 32.33
N ASP A 139 -0.94 -6.69 33.51
CA ASP A 139 0.17 -5.88 34.02
C ASP A 139 1.46 -6.69 34.18
N LYS A 140 1.37 -7.90 34.75
CA LYS A 140 2.54 -8.80 34.87
C LYS A 140 3.13 -9.16 33.52
N VAL A 141 2.29 -9.50 32.55
CA VAL A 141 2.73 -9.87 31.20
C VAL A 141 3.31 -8.65 30.48
N THR A 142 2.67 -7.49 30.57
CA THR A 142 3.16 -6.22 29.99
C THR A 142 4.52 -5.84 30.58
N GLY A 143 4.69 -5.97 31.90
CA GLY A 143 5.97 -5.72 32.55
C GLY A 143 7.07 -6.70 32.12
N ALA A 144 6.74 -7.97 31.86
CA ALA A 144 7.68 -8.94 31.30
C ALA A 144 8.06 -8.58 29.85
N ILE A 145 7.10 -8.17 29.02
CA ILE A 145 7.33 -7.67 27.66
C ILE A 145 8.28 -6.46 27.70
N ALA A 146 7.97 -5.45 28.51
CA ALA A 146 8.83 -4.26 28.66
C ALA A 146 10.25 -4.60 29.13
N THR A 147 10.38 -5.53 30.09
CA THR A 147 11.68 -6.00 30.58
C THR A 147 12.49 -6.74 29.51
N CYS A 148 11.83 -7.49 28.64
CA CYS A 148 12.52 -8.23 27.58
C CYS A 148 12.88 -7.33 26.40
N LEU A 149 11.97 -6.42 26.00
CA LEU A 149 12.23 -5.41 24.96
C LEU A 149 13.43 -4.52 25.31
N SER A 150 13.56 -4.08 26.56
CA SER A 150 14.64 -3.17 26.96
C SER A 150 16.04 -3.78 26.81
N LYS A 151 16.16 -5.12 26.88
CA LYS A 151 17.41 -5.84 26.60
C LYS A 151 17.87 -5.71 25.14
N PHE A 152 16.96 -5.36 24.25
CA PHE A 152 17.21 -5.14 22.82
C PHE A 152 17.09 -3.66 22.43
N ASN A 153 17.15 -2.74 23.39
CA ASN A 153 16.98 -1.30 23.17
C ASN A 153 15.59 -0.91 22.58
N LEU A 154 14.57 -1.71 22.86
CA LEU A 154 13.19 -1.48 22.45
C LEU A 154 12.33 -1.11 23.67
N HIS A 155 11.29 -0.31 23.45
CA HIS A 155 10.43 0.20 24.51
C HIS A 155 8.96 0.11 24.14
N VAL A 156 8.12 -0.18 25.13
CA VAL A 156 6.67 -0.16 24.98
C VAL A 156 6.19 1.28 24.81
N ASN A 157 5.17 1.47 23.97
CA ASN A 157 4.44 2.71 23.83
C ASN A 157 3.28 2.77 24.84
N GLU A 158 3.54 3.31 26.03
CA GLU A 158 2.54 3.39 27.11
C GLU A 158 1.30 4.20 26.70
N GLY A 159 1.48 5.25 25.88
CA GLY A 159 0.39 6.12 25.42
C GLY A 159 -0.60 5.45 24.46
N LYS A 160 -0.29 4.27 23.94
CA LYS A 160 -1.18 3.47 23.06
C LYS A 160 -1.62 2.15 23.68
N THR A 161 -1.33 1.93 24.97
CA THR A 161 -1.77 0.70 25.63
C THR A 161 -3.25 0.79 25.96
N GLU A 162 -4.05 -0.14 25.42
CA GLU A 162 -5.49 -0.21 25.68
C GLU A 162 -5.82 -1.53 26.38
N THR A 163 -6.65 -1.47 27.44
CA THR A 163 -7.15 -2.67 28.13
C THR A 163 -8.66 -2.71 28.04
N ILE A 164 -9.19 -3.85 27.57
CA ILE A 164 -10.63 -4.06 27.38
C ILE A 164 -11.03 -5.30 28.18
N GLN A 165 -12.13 -5.21 28.91
CA GLN A 165 -12.75 -6.36 29.57
C GLN A 165 -13.78 -7.00 28.63
N ARG A 166 -14.02 -8.29 28.80
CA ARG A 166 -15.04 -9.02 28.03
C ARG A 166 -16.42 -8.34 28.17
N PRO A 167 -17.20 -8.13 27.08
CA PRO A 167 -16.91 -8.54 25.70
C PRO A 167 -15.82 -7.68 25.04
N PHE A 168 -14.90 -8.33 24.32
CA PHE A 168 -13.75 -7.68 23.69
C PHE A 168 -14.16 -6.91 22.43
N SER A 169 -14.75 -5.73 22.63
CA SER A 169 -15.20 -4.84 21.57
C SER A 169 -14.37 -3.55 21.54
N THR A 170 -13.49 -3.43 20.54
CA THR A 170 -12.69 -2.21 20.35
C THR A 170 -13.55 -1.09 19.74
N LYS A 171 -13.18 0.18 19.97
CA LYS A 171 -13.82 1.34 19.30
C LYS A 171 -13.77 1.18 17.77
N ARG A 172 -12.63 0.72 17.23
CA ARG A 172 -12.43 0.50 15.79
C ARG A 172 -13.36 -0.57 15.23
N SER A 173 -13.49 -1.71 15.92
CA SER A 173 -14.37 -2.80 15.48
C SER A 173 -15.83 -2.35 15.40
N ARG A 174 -16.30 -1.54 16.35
CA ARG A 174 -17.66 -0.98 16.34
C ARG A 174 -17.89 -0.05 15.14
N ILE A 175 -16.96 0.87 14.88
CA ILE A 175 -17.01 1.76 13.71
C ILE A 175 -17.10 0.97 12.40
N ILE A 176 -16.27 -0.07 12.25
CA ILE A 176 -16.26 -0.90 11.05
C ILE A 176 -17.55 -1.72 10.91
N SER A 177 -18.11 -2.23 12.02
CA SER A 177 -19.39 -2.93 12.01
C SER A 177 -20.52 -2.01 11.53
N ASP A 178 -20.66 -0.83 12.13
CA ASP A 178 -21.71 0.14 11.75
C ASP A 178 -21.54 0.62 10.29
N ALA A 179 -20.28 0.78 9.86
CA ALA A 179 -19.95 1.11 8.48
C ALA A 179 -20.33 -0.03 7.54
N ASN A 180 -20.06 -1.28 7.91
CA ASN A 180 -20.43 -2.45 7.13
C ASN A 180 -21.94 -2.56 6.93
N ASP A 181 -22.73 -2.34 7.99
CA ASP A 181 -24.19 -2.35 7.90
C ASP A 181 -24.69 -1.24 6.95
N THR A 182 -24.12 -0.04 7.07
CA THR A 182 -24.47 1.10 6.21
C THR A 182 -24.08 0.87 4.74
N VAL A 183 -22.89 0.29 4.50
CA VAL A 183 -22.39 -0.07 3.17
C VAL A 183 -23.24 -1.17 2.55
N SER A 184 -23.59 -2.20 3.31
CA SER A 184 -24.45 -3.31 2.86
C SER A 184 -25.83 -2.79 2.47
N LEU A 185 -26.46 -1.96 3.31
CA LEU A 185 -27.74 -1.31 3.00
C LEU A 185 -27.67 -0.43 1.75
N PHE A 186 -26.54 0.22 1.49
CA PHE A 186 -26.34 0.99 0.27
C PHE A 186 -26.26 0.08 -0.95
N PHE A 187 -25.43 -0.96 -0.91
CA PHE A 187 -25.29 -1.91 -2.02
C PHE A 187 -26.57 -2.70 -2.30
N ASP A 188 -27.33 -3.07 -1.28
CA ASP A 188 -28.62 -3.74 -1.43
C ASP A 188 -29.64 -2.88 -2.19
N LYS A 189 -29.51 -1.56 -2.20
CA LYS A 189 -30.38 -0.69 -3.02
C LYS A 189 -30.02 -0.70 -4.50
N ILE A 190 -28.77 -1.03 -4.85
CA ILE A 190 -28.23 -0.85 -6.20
C ILE A 190 -27.77 -2.15 -6.89
N ILE A 191 -27.59 -3.24 -6.14
CA ILE A 191 -27.14 -4.54 -6.64
C ILE A 191 -28.07 -5.65 -6.13
N CYS A 192 -28.27 -6.68 -6.93
CA CYS A 192 -28.79 -7.98 -6.51
C CYS A 192 -27.86 -9.09 -6.98
N TYR A 193 -27.82 -10.19 -6.22
CA TYR A 193 -27.12 -11.41 -6.61
C TYR A 193 -28.12 -12.45 -7.12
N ARG A 194 -27.79 -13.10 -8.24
CA ARG A 194 -28.55 -14.21 -8.80
C ARG A 194 -27.59 -15.35 -9.10
N THR A 195 -28.09 -16.58 -9.05
CA THR A 195 -27.31 -17.75 -9.47
C THR A 195 -27.21 -17.75 -11.00
N ASN A 196 -25.98 -17.86 -11.51
CA ASN A 196 -25.72 -17.99 -12.94
C ASN A 196 -25.95 -19.44 -13.40
N ASP A 197 -25.79 -19.69 -14.71
CA ASP A 197 -26.04 -21.02 -15.28
C ASP A 197 -25.04 -22.09 -14.79
N LEU A 198 -23.94 -21.67 -14.16
CA LEU A 198 -22.92 -22.53 -13.56
C LEU A 198 -23.19 -22.84 -12.07
N GLY A 199 -24.29 -22.33 -11.50
CA GLY A 199 -24.60 -22.50 -10.08
C GLY A 199 -23.85 -21.53 -9.14
N GLU A 200 -23.17 -20.53 -9.68
CA GLU A 200 -22.37 -19.56 -8.92
C GLU A 200 -23.11 -18.23 -8.75
N PRO A 201 -22.89 -17.49 -7.64
CA PRO A 201 -23.50 -16.18 -7.45
C PRO A 201 -22.88 -15.13 -8.38
N ALA A 202 -23.70 -14.45 -9.18
CA ALA A 202 -23.33 -13.34 -10.05
C ALA A 202 -24.08 -12.05 -9.67
N ALA A 203 -23.39 -10.91 -9.74
CA ALA A 203 -23.96 -9.61 -9.36
C ALA A 203 -24.63 -8.91 -10.56
N TYR A 204 -25.81 -8.34 -10.34
CA TYR A 204 -26.60 -7.63 -11.34
C TYR A 204 -27.07 -6.28 -10.80
N PRO A 205 -27.10 -5.21 -11.61
CA PRO A 205 -27.53 -3.89 -11.18
C PRO A 205 -29.05 -3.80 -11.04
N LYS A 206 -29.49 -3.06 -10.02
CA LYS A 206 -30.88 -2.63 -9.83
C LYS A 206 -31.13 -1.30 -10.57
N LYS A 207 -32.40 -0.99 -10.83
CA LYS A 207 -32.78 0.29 -11.44
C LYS A 207 -32.55 1.42 -10.44
N ILE A 208 -31.75 2.41 -10.82
CA ILE A 208 -31.58 3.66 -10.06
C ILE A 208 -32.56 4.70 -10.61
N LEU A 209 -33.32 5.36 -9.73
CA LEU A 209 -34.18 6.48 -10.10
C LEU A 209 -33.49 7.84 -9.89
N ARG A 210 -32.75 7.98 -8.80
CA ARG A 210 -32.08 9.23 -8.40
C ARG A 210 -30.72 8.91 -7.75
N SER A 211 -29.66 8.88 -8.55
CA SER A 211 -28.28 8.63 -8.09
C SER A 211 -27.87 9.57 -6.96
N ASP A 212 -28.10 10.87 -7.14
CA ASP A 212 -27.65 11.88 -6.19
C ASP A 212 -28.36 11.77 -4.84
N ALA A 213 -29.61 11.28 -4.83
CA ALA A 213 -30.32 11.03 -3.58
C ALA A 213 -29.73 9.84 -2.83
N LEU A 214 -29.32 8.78 -3.55
CA LEU A 214 -28.69 7.61 -2.95
C LEU A 214 -27.32 7.95 -2.36
N ILE A 215 -26.46 8.65 -3.10
CA ILE A 215 -25.13 9.02 -2.60
C ILE A 215 -25.22 9.98 -1.41
N ARG A 216 -26.16 10.95 -1.43
CA ARG A 216 -26.39 11.85 -0.29
C ARG A 216 -26.90 11.12 0.95
N ASP A 217 -27.84 10.19 0.81
CA ASP A 217 -28.30 9.36 1.93
C ASP A 217 -27.16 8.52 2.50
N PHE A 218 -26.36 7.89 1.64
CA PHE A 218 -25.20 7.09 2.06
C PHE A 218 -24.17 7.94 2.81
N ILE A 219 -23.73 9.07 2.23
CA ILE A 219 -22.79 10.00 2.88
C ILE A 219 -23.34 10.52 4.20
N LYS A 220 -24.65 10.85 4.27
CA LYS A 220 -25.29 11.30 5.52
C LYS A 220 -25.20 10.24 6.62
N ARG A 221 -25.41 8.96 6.28
CA ARG A 221 -25.30 7.85 7.25
C ARG A 221 -23.85 7.64 7.70
N VAL A 222 -22.89 7.69 6.78
CA VAL A 222 -21.47 7.60 7.15
C VAL A 222 -21.06 8.77 8.05
N LYS A 223 -21.50 10.00 7.77
CA LYS A 223 -21.30 11.16 8.66
C LYS A 223 -21.90 10.94 10.05
N ALA A 224 -23.07 10.29 10.14
CA ALA A 224 -23.67 9.98 11.42
C ALA A 224 -22.81 8.99 12.22
N ILE A 225 -22.22 7.97 11.59
CA ILE A 225 -21.27 7.05 12.24
C ILE A 225 -20.05 7.82 12.75
N CYS A 226 -19.45 8.68 11.90
CA CYS A 226 -18.33 9.53 12.29
C CYS A 226 -18.65 10.38 13.52
N SER A 227 -19.85 10.97 13.54
CA SER A 227 -20.34 11.78 14.66
C SER A 227 -20.55 10.97 15.94
N VAL A 228 -21.18 9.78 15.84
CA VAL A 228 -21.46 8.90 16.99
C VAL A 228 -20.19 8.38 17.65
N HIS A 229 -19.16 8.08 16.84
CA HIS A 229 -17.90 7.54 17.34
C HIS A 229 -16.81 8.60 17.53
N GLU A 230 -17.12 9.90 17.38
CA GLU A 230 -16.14 11.00 17.50
C GLU A 230 -14.88 10.74 16.67
N THR A 231 -15.08 10.43 15.39
CA THR A 231 -14.03 10.05 14.45
C THR A 231 -14.20 10.76 13.12
N GLY A 232 -13.13 10.84 12.33
CA GLY A 232 -13.15 11.38 10.98
C GLY A 232 -13.37 10.30 9.91
N TYR A 233 -13.36 10.74 8.65
CA TYR A 233 -13.42 9.84 7.49
C TYR A 233 -12.23 8.89 7.40
N ASP A 234 -11.10 9.22 8.03
CA ASP A 234 -9.89 8.38 8.13
C ASP A 234 -10.17 6.97 8.67
N SER A 235 -11.18 6.83 9.52
CA SER A 235 -11.57 5.55 10.09
C SER A 235 -12.44 4.66 9.19
N ILE A 236 -13.06 5.21 8.13
CA ILE A 236 -14.10 4.54 7.33
C ILE A 236 -13.83 4.58 5.81
N SER A 237 -13.22 5.64 5.29
CA SER A 237 -13.06 5.88 3.85
C SER A 237 -12.37 4.72 3.12
N ASP A 238 -11.23 4.24 3.65
CA ASP A 238 -10.50 3.11 3.05
C ASP A 238 -11.38 1.85 2.93
N TYR A 239 -12.21 1.58 3.94
CA TYR A 239 -13.14 0.46 3.95
C TYR A 239 -14.21 0.61 2.86
N VAL A 240 -14.84 1.78 2.79
CA VAL A 240 -15.89 2.09 1.79
C VAL A 240 -15.33 2.01 0.36
N VAL A 241 -14.16 2.62 0.13
CA VAL A 241 -13.47 2.60 -1.17
C VAL A 241 -13.15 1.17 -1.60
N SER A 242 -12.60 0.36 -0.70
CA SER A 242 -12.31 -1.06 -0.96
C SER A 242 -13.58 -1.85 -1.30
N ALA A 243 -14.64 -1.69 -0.50
CA ALA A 243 -15.90 -2.40 -0.68
C ALA A 243 -16.59 -2.02 -2.00
N ALA A 244 -16.65 -0.73 -2.33
CA ALA A 244 -17.22 -0.24 -3.59
C ALA A 244 -16.39 -0.68 -4.80
N SER A 245 -15.05 -0.64 -4.70
CA SER A 245 -14.14 -1.16 -5.73
C SER A 245 -14.39 -2.64 -6.01
N LYS A 246 -14.63 -3.45 -4.97
CA LYS A 246 -15.04 -4.85 -5.13
C LYS A 246 -16.38 -4.98 -5.87
N ARG A 247 -17.38 -4.16 -5.54
CA ARG A 247 -18.68 -4.20 -6.24
C ARG A 247 -18.58 -3.81 -7.72
N VAL A 248 -17.67 -2.92 -8.10
CA VAL A 248 -17.36 -2.62 -9.51
C VAL A 248 -16.91 -3.89 -10.22
N THR A 249 -15.98 -4.64 -9.62
CA THR A 249 -15.51 -5.93 -10.16
C THR A 249 -16.62 -6.98 -10.21
N ASP A 250 -17.37 -7.18 -9.12
CA ASP A 250 -18.47 -8.16 -9.06
C ASP A 250 -19.50 -7.91 -10.17
N LEU A 251 -19.80 -6.65 -10.51
CA LEU A 251 -20.71 -6.28 -11.60
C LEU A 251 -20.13 -6.55 -12.98
N CYS A 252 -18.83 -6.33 -13.19
CA CYS A 252 -18.17 -6.67 -14.45
C CYS A 252 -18.15 -8.19 -14.66
N ASP A 253 -17.83 -8.96 -13.61
CA ASP A 253 -17.84 -10.43 -13.65
C ASP A 253 -19.27 -10.96 -13.87
N GLY A 254 -20.25 -10.35 -13.20
CA GLY A 254 -21.67 -10.67 -13.39
C GLY A 254 -22.18 -10.36 -14.81
N PHE A 255 -21.71 -9.27 -15.43
CA PHE A 255 -22.03 -8.96 -16.83
C PHE A 255 -21.46 -10.01 -17.81
N ALA A 256 -20.25 -10.52 -17.53
CA ALA A 256 -19.61 -11.53 -18.36
C ALA A 256 -20.14 -12.96 -18.13
N SER A 257 -20.86 -13.18 -17.02
CA SER A 257 -21.36 -14.49 -16.63
C SER A 257 -22.48 -14.98 -17.57
N PRO A 258 -22.49 -16.28 -17.93
CA PRO A 258 -23.61 -16.87 -18.65
C PRO A 258 -24.87 -16.85 -17.78
N TYR A 259 -25.97 -16.32 -18.31
CA TYR A 259 -27.25 -16.28 -17.63
C TYR A 259 -28.41 -16.27 -18.62
N GLU A 260 -29.26 -17.31 -18.57
CA GLU A 260 -30.43 -17.45 -19.46
C GLU A 260 -31.67 -16.65 -19.01
N GLY A 261 -31.63 -15.95 -17.88
CA GLY A 261 -32.77 -15.16 -17.39
C GLY A 261 -32.93 -13.79 -18.07
N PRO A 262 -33.84 -12.91 -17.57
CA PRO A 262 -34.14 -11.65 -18.23
C PRO A 262 -32.90 -10.76 -18.33
N HIS A 263 -32.58 -10.36 -19.57
CA HIS A 263 -31.47 -9.45 -19.84
C HIS A 263 -31.63 -8.18 -19.01
N VAL A 264 -30.59 -7.83 -18.26
CA VAL A 264 -30.56 -6.60 -17.49
C VAL A 264 -30.08 -5.49 -18.41
N ASP A 265 -30.91 -4.47 -18.58
CA ASP A 265 -30.64 -3.28 -19.38
C ASP A 265 -29.26 -2.67 -19.11
N GLU A 266 -28.50 -2.41 -20.18
CA GLU A 266 -27.13 -1.87 -20.16
C GLU A 266 -27.06 -0.53 -19.43
N GLU A 267 -28.08 0.30 -19.57
CA GLU A 267 -28.17 1.59 -18.87
C GLU A 267 -28.12 1.44 -17.35
N ARG A 268 -28.58 0.30 -16.81
CA ARG A 268 -28.47 0.03 -15.38
C ARG A 268 -27.04 -0.29 -14.96
N TYR A 269 -26.30 -1.02 -15.79
CA TYR A 269 -24.88 -1.26 -15.55
C TYR A 269 -24.12 0.06 -15.56
N ILE A 270 -24.33 0.89 -16.58
CA ILE A 270 -23.70 2.20 -16.69
C ILE A 270 -24.04 3.07 -15.46
N ALA A 271 -25.32 3.19 -15.09
CA ALA A 271 -25.74 4.01 -13.96
C ALA A 271 -25.16 3.54 -12.61
N VAL A 272 -25.15 2.23 -12.35
CA VAL A 272 -24.59 1.69 -11.09
C VAL A 272 -23.07 1.81 -11.07
N GLN A 273 -22.38 1.56 -12.19
CA GLN A 273 -20.93 1.74 -12.28
C GLN A 273 -20.54 3.20 -12.02
N MET A 274 -21.22 4.16 -12.66
CA MET A 274 -20.98 5.59 -12.44
C MET A 274 -21.19 6.00 -10.97
N LEU A 275 -22.27 5.53 -10.33
CA LEU A 275 -22.55 5.81 -8.91
C LEU A 275 -21.47 5.21 -7.99
N LEU A 276 -20.98 4.01 -8.28
CA LEU A 276 -19.91 3.38 -7.49
C LEU A 276 -18.59 4.13 -7.65
N ILE A 277 -18.21 4.51 -8.87
CA ILE A 277 -16.98 5.29 -9.09
C ILE A 277 -17.08 6.67 -8.43
N GLU A 278 -18.22 7.36 -8.53
CA GLU A 278 -18.45 8.64 -7.83
C GLU A 278 -18.31 8.48 -6.32
N THR A 279 -18.90 7.43 -5.76
CA THR A 279 -18.80 7.11 -4.33
C THR A 279 -17.35 6.85 -3.91
N ILE A 280 -16.60 6.09 -4.71
CA ILE A 280 -15.17 5.84 -4.50
C ILE A 280 -14.38 7.16 -4.48
N TYR A 281 -14.58 8.02 -5.49
CA TYR A 281 -13.87 9.30 -5.57
C TYR A 281 -14.24 10.25 -4.43
N PHE A 282 -15.49 10.27 -3.98
CA PHE A 282 -15.88 11.07 -2.81
C PHE A 282 -15.08 10.65 -1.56
N PHE A 283 -15.14 9.37 -1.19
CA PHE A 283 -14.49 8.87 0.02
C PHE A 283 -12.97 8.92 -0.05
N TYR A 284 -12.41 8.77 -1.25
CA TYR A 284 -10.99 8.94 -1.48
C TYR A 284 -10.54 10.40 -1.41
N THR A 285 -11.31 11.33 -1.96
CA THR A 285 -10.96 12.77 -1.97
C THR A 285 -10.97 13.37 -0.57
N VAL A 286 -11.86 12.92 0.32
CA VAL A 286 -11.92 13.40 1.72
C VAL A 286 -10.88 12.75 2.63
N ASN A 287 -10.27 11.64 2.22
CA ASN A 287 -9.23 10.95 2.97
C ASN A 287 -8.35 10.12 2.02
N PRO A 288 -7.43 10.76 1.29
CA PRO A 288 -6.57 10.06 0.34
C PRO A 288 -5.50 9.25 1.08
N THR A 289 -5.39 7.97 0.74
CA THR A 289 -4.34 7.08 1.27
C THR A 289 -3.70 6.26 0.16
N VAL A 290 -2.40 5.96 0.27
CA VAL A 290 -1.71 5.09 -0.69
C VAL A 290 -2.46 3.76 -0.87
N ARG A 291 -3.03 3.20 0.21
CA ARG A 291 -3.80 1.95 0.15
C ARG A 291 -5.07 2.12 -0.69
N ALA A 292 -5.90 3.12 -0.39
CA ALA A 292 -7.14 3.36 -1.12
C ALA A 292 -6.91 3.71 -2.59
N SER A 293 -5.79 4.38 -2.91
CA SER A 293 -5.42 4.73 -4.28
C SER A 293 -5.38 3.53 -5.23
N LEU A 294 -4.99 2.35 -4.73
CA LEU A 294 -4.94 1.11 -5.51
C LEU A 294 -6.34 0.60 -5.85
N TYR A 295 -7.27 0.70 -4.89
CA TYR A 295 -8.66 0.32 -5.10
C TYR A 295 -9.39 1.28 -6.06
N VAL A 296 -9.08 2.58 -6.00
CA VAL A 296 -9.54 3.59 -6.97
C VAL A 296 -9.04 3.22 -8.36
N ALA A 297 -7.72 3.05 -8.53
CA ALA A 297 -7.11 2.67 -9.80
C ALA A 297 -7.74 1.39 -10.37
N ARG A 298 -7.92 0.36 -9.54
CA ARG A 298 -8.53 -0.91 -9.96
C ARG A 298 -9.97 -0.73 -10.42
N ALA A 299 -10.78 0.00 -9.66
CA ALA A 299 -12.18 0.23 -9.98
C ALA A 299 -12.33 0.98 -11.31
N VAL A 300 -11.55 2.05 -11.49
CA VAL A 300 -11.62 2.87 -12.70
C VAL A 300 -11.15 2.08 -13.92
N VAL A 301 -10.00 1.40 -13.87
CA VAL A 301 -9.54 0.58 -15.01
C VAL A 301 -10.53 -0.54 -15.33
N THR A 302 -11.08 -1.20 -14.31
CA THR A 302 -12.08 -2.27 -14.50
C THR A 302 -13.35 -1.76 -15.18
N ALA A 303 -13.88 -0.62 -14.72
CA ALA A 303 -15.04 0.03 -15.33
C ALA A 303 -14.73 0.49 -16.76
N THR A 304 -13.55 1.09 -17.00
CA THR A 304 -13.16 1.55 -18.33
C THR A 304 -13.04 0.42 -19.34
N ARG A 305 -12.49 -0.74 -18.96
CA ARG A 305 -12.46 -1.91 -19.86
C ARG A 305 -13.86 -2.39 -20.21
N LEU A 306 -14.76 -2.51 -19.23
CA LEU A 306 -16.16 -2.85 -19.49
C LEU A 306 -16.82 -1.86 -20.45
N PHE A 307 -16.67 -0.56 -20.20
CA PHE A 307 -17.26 0.49 -21.05
C PHE A 307 -16.66 0.47 -22.45
N ARG A 308 -15.34 0.30 -22.60
CA ARG A 308 -14.69 0.20 -23.91
C ARG A 308 -15.21 -0.98 -24.72
N ASP A 309 -15.32 -2.14 -24.08
CA ASP A 309 -15.63 -3.39 -24.78
C ASP A 309 -17.13 -3.58 -25.02
N LYS A 310 -17.98 -3.02 -24.15
CA LYS A 310 -19.43 -3.28 -24.13
C LYS A 310 -20.29 -2.02 -24.30
N PHE A 311 -19.83 -0.85 -23.86
CA PHE A 311 -20.58 0.41 -23.90
C PHE A 311 -19.78 1.56 -24.54
N PRO A 312 -19.22 1.39 -25.76
CA PRO A 312 -18.24 2.32 -26.32
C PRO A 312 -18.78 3.76 -26.45
N GLU A 313 -20.08 3.92 -26.72
CA GLU A 313 -20.75 5.22 -26.81
C GLU A 313 -20.78 5.99 -25.48
N ARG A 314 -20.66 5.28 -24.35
CA ARG A 314 -20.68 5.84 -22.99
C ARG A 314 -19.30 5.97 -22.37
N LEU A 315 -18.25 5.50 -23.06
CA LEU A 315 -16.87 5.62 -22.60
C LEU A 315 -16.43 7.09 -22.39
N PRO A 316 -16.72 8.04 -23.30
CA PRO A 316 -16.34 9.45 -23.09
C PRO A 316 -16.97 10.06 -21.83
N PHE A 317 -18.21 9.68 -21.52
CA PHE A 317 -18.91 10.15 -20.32
C PHE A 317 -18.25 9.66 -19.02
N LEU A 318 -17.81 8.39 -18.99
CA LEU A 318 -17.02 7.84 -17.88
C LEU A 318 -15.67 8.56 -17.77
N ALA A 319 -14.95 8.69 -18.89
CA ALA A 319 -13.63 9.33 -18.93
C ALA A 319 -13.69 10.77 -18.41
N GLU A 320 -14.58 11.60 -18.95
CA GLU A 320 -14.74 13.00 -18.52
C GLU A 320 -15.06 13.11 -17.01
N SER A 321 -15.92 12.23 -16.50
CA SER A 321 -16.28 12.22 -15.08
C SER A 321 -15.10 11.85 -14.18
N VAL A 322 -14.36 10.81 -14.56
CA VAL A 322 -13.14 10.36 -13.87
C VAL A 322 -12.07 11.46 -13.85
N VAL A 323 -11.91 12.17 -14.97
CA VAL A 323 -10.97 13.30 -15.07
C VAL A 323 -11.40 14.43 -14.15
N ARG A 324 -12.67 14.83 -14.18
CA ARG A 324 -13.21 15.86 -13.29
C ARG A 324 -13.00 15.51 -11.82
N TRP A 325 -13.33 14.29 -11.40
CA TRP A 325 -13.11 13.86 -10.01
C TRP A 325 -11.63 13.80 -9.62
N THR A 326 -10.74 13.49 -10.56
CA THR A 326 -9.29 13.51 -10.33
C THR A 326 -8.76 14.95 -10.20
N ILE A 327 -9.30 15.90 -10.97
CA ILE A 327 -9.02 17.32 -10.80
C ILE A 327 -9.46 17.80 -9.41
N ASP A 328 -10.65 17.38 -8.95
CA ASP A 328 -11.15 17.73 -7.62
C ASP A 328 -10.28 17.15 -6.50
N LEU A 329 -9.82 15.90 -6.64
CA LEU A 329 -8.84 15.28 -5.75
C LEU A 329 -7.54 16.10 -5.66
N VAL A 330 -6.95 16.42 -6.81
CA VAL A 330 -5.71 17.21 -6.88
C VAL A 330 -5.87 18.56 -6.19
N ARG A 331 -7.00 19.24 -6.43
CA ARG A 331 -7.32 20.53 -5.81
C ARG A 331 -7.56 20.41 -4.30
N SER A 332 -8.19 19.33 -3.85
CA SER A 332 -8.43 19.06 -2.42
C SER A 332 -7.10 18.93 -1.67
N ILE A 333 -6.21 18.06 -2.18
CA ILE A 333 -4.89 17.83 -1.60
C ILE A 333 -4.04 19.10 -1.58
N GLY A 334 -4.06 19.89 -2.66
CA GLY A 334 -3.34 21.17 -2.72
C GLY A 334 -3.83 22.24 -1.72
N ARG A 335 -5.02 22.07 -1.12
CA ARG A 335 -5.58 23.00 -0.11
C ARG A 335 -5.33 22.53 1.32
N GLU A 336 -5.09 21.25 1.55
CA GLU A 336 -4.90 20.70 2.88
C GLU A 336 -3.57 21.16 3.51
N GLU A 337 -3.63 21.67 4.75
CA GLU A 337 -2.45 22.15 5.48
C GLU A 337 -1.37 21.08 5.65
N ARG A 338 -1.76 19.80 5.76
CA ARG A 338 -0.84 18.66 5.83
C ARG A 338 0.04 18.52 4.60
N HIS A 339 -0.39 19.06 3.47
CA HIS A 339 0.27 18.92 2.17
C HIS A 339 0.81 20.27 1.63
N LYS A 340 0.57 21.39 2.33
CA LYS A 340 1.06 22.73 1.91
C LYS A 340 2.58 22.86 1.89
N ASP A 341 3.28 22.08 2.72
CA ASP A 341 4.74 22.07 2.81
C ASP A 341 5.40 20.98 1.96
N LEU A 342 4.60 20.19 1.22
CA LEU A 342 5.15 19.14 0.37
C LEU A 342 5.72 19.74 -0.92
N THR A 343 7.00 19.50 -1.13
CA THR A 343 7.71 19.83 -2.38
C THR A 343 7.44 18.82 -3.51
N ALA A 344 6.71 17.73 -3.21
CA ALA A 344 6.53 16.56 -4.05
C ALA A 344 5.05 16.27 -4.28
N ILE A 345 4.71 15.68 -5.45
CA ILE A 345 3.35 15.22 -5.72
C ILE A 345 3.09 13.95 -4.90
N PRO A 346 2.05 13.91 -4.04
CA PRO A 346 1.79 12.74 -3.20
C PRO A 346 1.56 11.46 -4.02
N LEU A 347 2.04 10.33 -3.51
CA LEU A 347 1.88 9.02 -4.14
C LEU A 347 0.40 8.65 -4.36
N GLU A 348 -0.47 9.13 -3.47
CA GLU A 348 -1.92 9.08 -3.56
C GLU A 348 -2.43 9.61 -4.91
N VAL A 349 -1.88 10.75 -5.36
CA VAL A 349 -2.26 11.37 -6.62
C VAL A 349 -1.65 10.61 -7.78
N LEU A 350 -0.35 10.29 -7.72
CA LEU A 350 0.34 9.58 -8.80
C LEU A 350 -0.31 8.22 -9.12
N ASN A 351 -0.71 7.46 -8.10
CA ASN A 351 -1.36 6.15 -8.29
C ASN A 351 -2.72 6.25 -9.00
N VAL A 352 -3.42 7.38 -8.89
CA VAL A 352 -4.69 7.62 -9.60
C VAL A 352 -4.46 8.22 -10.99
N LEU A 353 -3.39 8.98 -11.18
CA LEU A 353 -3.01 9.52 -12.49
C LEU A 353 -2.49 8.44 -13.44
N LEU A 354 -1.68 7.49 -12.96
CA LEU A 354 -1.07 6.45 -13.81
C LEU A 354 -2.09 5.67 -14.67
N PRO A 355 -3.23 5.21 -14.12
CA PRO A 355 -4.32 4.62 -14.90
C PRO A 355 -4.87 5.50 -16.03
N MET A 356 -4.74 6.83 -15.96
CA MET A 356 -5.30 7.74 -16.97
C MET A 356 -4.70 7.52 -18.35
N LYS A 357 -3.48 6.99 -18.41
CA LYS A 357 -2.87 6.54 -19.67
C LYS A 357 -3.70 5.48 -20.38
N GLU A 358 -4.38 4.60 -19.66
CA GLU A 358 -5.29 3.62 -20.26
C GLU A 358 -6.70 4.20 -20.45
N ILE A 359 -7.16 5.04 -19.53
CA ILE A 359 -8.57 5.47 -19.46
C ILE A 359 -8.90 6.54 -20.50
N ALA A 360 -7.99 7.46 -20.73
CA ALA A 360 -8.27 8.75 -21.34
C ALA A 360 -7.02 9.29 -22.08
N GLU A 361 -6.29 8.40 -22.77
CA GLU A 361 -5.03 8.73 -23.47
C GLU A 361 -5.19 9.87 -24.47
N ASP A 362 -6.36 9.95 -25.10
CA ASP A 362 -6.72 10.92 -26.13
C ASP A 362 -7.61 12.08 -25.61
N GLU A 363 -7.96 12.09 -24.33
CA GLU A 363 -8.81 13.13 -23.75
C GLU A 363 -8.03 14.43 -23.51
N PRO A 364 -8.40 15.57 -24.14
CA PRO A 364 -7.66 16.83 -24.00
C PRO A 364 -7.50 17.29 -22.54
N LEU A 365 -8.56 17.11 -21.73
CA LEU A 365 -8.56 17.52 -20.32
C LEU A 365 -7.52 16.76 -19.47
N VAL A 366 -7.20 15.51 -19.84
CA VAL A 366 -6.15 14.74 -19.16
C VAL A 366 -4.79 15.33 -19.44
N ASP A 367 -4.52 15.66 -20.70
CA ASP A 367 -3.24 16.26 -21.05
C ASP A 367 -3.06 17.64 -20.44
N ASP A 368 -4.12 18.46 -20.39
CA ASP A 368 -4.10 19.75 -19.69
C ASP A 368 -3.80 19.57 -18.20
N LEU A 369 -4.45 18.61 -17.53
CA LEU A 369 -4.18 18.28 -16.13
C LEU A 369 -2.74 17.82 -15.91
N ILE A 370 -2.24 16.89 -16.73
CA ILE A 370 -0.88 16.34 -16.59
C ILE A 370 0.16 17.44 -16.84
N VAL A 371 -0.04 18.29 -17.85
CA VAL A 371 0.86 19.42 -18.13
C VAL A 371 0.83 20.43 -16.99
N GLN A 372 -0.34 20.74 -16.44
CA GLN A 372 -0.48 21.64 -15.30
C GLN A 372 0.26 21.11 -14.07
N LEU A 373 0.10 19.82 -13.75
CA LEU A 373 0.79 19.18 -12.62
C LEU A 373 2.31 19.14 -12.81
N CYS A 374 2.78 19.07 -14.06
CA CYS A 374 4.20 19.08 -14.42
C CYS A 374 4.80 20.50 -14.49
N SER A 375 4.08 21.54 -14.05
CA SER A 375 4.56 22.93 -14.12
C SER A 375 5.77 23.20 -13.22
N GLU A 376 5.83 22.56 -12.04
CA GLU A 376 6.95 22.67 -11.09
C GLU A 376 7.93 21.49 -11.19
N TYR A 377 8.19 20.99 -12.39
CA TYR A 377 9.02 19.78 -12.61
C TYR A 377 10.45 19.90 -12.06
N GLU A 378 10.95 21.11 -11.81
CA GLU A 378 12.25 21.34 -11.18
C GLU A 378 12.34 20.80 -9.75
N ARG A 379 11.19 20.61 -9.07
CA ARG A 379 11.11 20.02 -7.72
C ARG A 379 10.90 18.51 -7.73
N PHE A 380 10.68 17.93 -8.91
CA PHE A 380 10.35 16.51 -9.00
C PHE A 380 11.52 15.63 -8.59
N GLU A 381 11.20 14.58 -7.87
CA GLU A 381 12.09 13.50 -7.48
C GLU A 381 11.78 12.24 -8.30
N TYR A 382 12.34 11.10 -7.89
CA TYR A 382 12.28 9.84 -8.65
C TYR A 382 10.85 9.47 -9.11
N PHE A 383 9.87 9.44 -8.20
CA PHE A 383 8.53 8.93 -8.49
C PHE A 383 7.78 9.82 -9.49
N GLU A 384 7.84 11.13 -9.34
CA GLU A 384 7.22 12.07 -10.27
C GLU A 384 7.88 11.99 -11.65
N ILE A 385 9.21 12.01 -11.72
CA ILE A 385 9.93 11.94 -13.00
C ILE A 385 9.51 10.71 -13.79
N VAL A 386 9.57 9.53 -13.19
CA VAL A 386 9.23 8.29 -13.91
C VAL A 386 7.75 8.23 -14.26
N SER A 387 6.86 8.67 -13.35
CA SER A 387 5.41 8.65 -13.58
C SER A 387 4.99 9.58 -14.71
N PHE A 388 5.49 10.82 -14.74
CA PHE A 388 5.15 11.77 -15.79
C PHE A 388 5.76 11.41 -17.14
N ILE A 389 7.01 10.91 -17.18
CA ILE A 389 7.57 10.36 -18.44
C ILE A 389 6.70 9.20 -18.94
N PHE A 390 6.24 8.33 -18.03
CA PHE A 390 5.37 7.21 -18.38
C PHE A 390 4.03 7.70 -18.95
N LEU A 391 3.40 8.70 -18.33
CA LEU A 391 2.14 9.32 -18.76
C LEU A 391 2.24 10.06 -20.09
N PHE A 392 3.33 10.78 -20.33
CA PHE A 392 3.58 11.43 -21.62
C PHE A 392 3.84 10.42 -22.74
N GLY A 393 4.54 9.33 -22.40
CA GLY A 393 4.90 8.29 -23.36
C GLY A 393 5.73 8.82 -24.52
N GLY A 394 5.55 8.25 -25.71
CA GLY A 394 6.26 8.63 -26.93
C GLY A 394 5.63 9.79 -27.72
N ARG A 395 4.62 10.46 -27.17
CA ARG A 395 3.78 11.44 -27.88
C ARG A 395 4.62 12.67 -28.28
N SER A 396 4.57 13.06 -29.56
CA SER A 396 5.40 14.12 -30.14
C SER A 396 5.23 15.46 -29.42
N LYS A 397 4.00 15.82 -29.04
CA LYS A 397 3.66 17.06 -28.33
C LYS A 397 4.33 17.21 -26.96
N HIS A 398 4.73 16.11 -26.32
CA HIS A 398 5.33 16.13 -24.98
C HIS A 398 6.85 15.90 -24.97
N ARG A 399 7.51 15.73 -26.13
CA ARG A 399 8.96 15.48 -26.22
C ARG A 399 9.79 16.54 -25.49
N GLY A 400 9.33 17.80 -25.51
CA GLY A 400 9.96 18.90 -24.79
C GLY A 400 9.98 18.66 -23.28
N MET A 401 8.84 18.27 -22.71
CA MET A 401 8.72 17.99 -21.28
C MET A 401 9.49 16.73 -20.86
N VAL A 402 9.43 15.65 -21.67
CA VAL A 402 10.24 14.44 -21.43
C VAL A 402 11.74 14.77 -21.40
N THR A 403 12.20 15.67 -22.28
CA THR A 403 13.60 16.11 -22.28
C THR A 403 13.96 16.89 -21.01
N LYS A 404 13.06 17.75 -20.52
CA LYS A 404 13.24 18.49 -19.27
C LYS A 404 13.29 17.56 -18.05
N LEU A 405 12.37 16.60 -17.96
CA LEU A 405 12.35 15.59 -16.89
C LEU A 405 13.60 14.71 -16.90
N PHE A 406 14.06 14.29 -18.08
CA PHE A 406 15.32 13.55 -18.19
C PHE A 406 16.53 14.40 -17.74
N LYS A 407 16.53 15.70 -18.04
CA LYS A 407 17.57 16.61 -17.56
C LYS A 407 17.53 16.76 -16.04
N ARG A 408 16.34 16.91 -15.44
CA ARG A 408 16.15 16.90 -13.98
C ARG A 408 16.71 15.63 -13.35
N ALA A 409 16.42 14.45 -13.91
CA ALA A 409 17.00 13.19 -13.43
C ALA A 409 18.54 13.19 -13.47
N GLN A 410 19.13 13.73 -14.54
CA GLN A 410 20.59 13.86 -14.64
C GLN A 410 21.16 14.82 -13.60
N ASP A 411 20.42 15.89 -13.26
CA ASP A 411 20.85 16.89 -12.30
C ASP A 411 20.79 16.34 -10.86
N ILE A 412 19.76 15.58 -10.49
CA ILE A 412 19.69 14.88 -9.19
C ILE A 412 20.92 13.97 -9.04
N VAL A 413 21.11 13.06 -10.00
CA VAL A 413 22.23 12.10 -9.98
C VAL A 413 23.60 12.79 -10.06
N GLY A 414 23.64 13.98 -10.67
CA GLY A 414 24.83 14.81 -10.85
C GLY A 414 25.16 15.69 -9.65
N ASN A 415 24.21 16.04 -8.80
CA ASN A 415 24.42 16.97 -7.69
C ASN A 415 24.51 16.24 -6.34
N GLU A 416 23.96 15.03 -6.25
CA GLU A 416 23.92 14.24 -5.03
C GLU A 416 25.07 13.19 -4.96
N LEU A 417 25.00 12.31 -3.96
CA LEU A 417 25.97 11.24 -3.69
C LEU A 417 26.14 10.25 -4.86
N GLY A 418 25.15 10.21 -5.76
CA GLY A 418 25.17 9.40 -6.97
C GLY A 418 24.83 7.92 -6.72
N PRO A 419 24.77 7.12 -7.79
CA PRO A 419 24.10 5.80 -7.77
C PRO A 419 24.89 4.70 -7.04
N ARG A 420 26.12 4.97 -6.59
CA ARG A 420 26.91 4.02 -5.79
C ARG A 420 26.58 4.07 -4.29
N VAL A 421 25.95 5.15 -3.85
CA VAL A 421 25.71 5.43 -2.43
C VAL A 421 24.24 5.71 -2.19
N ASP A 422 23.63 6.54 -3.04
CA ASP A 422 22.23 6.92 -2.90
C ASP A 422 21.31 5.99 -3.73
N ALA A 423 20.35 5.39 -3.04
CA ALA A 423 19.39 4.48 -3.66
C ALA A 423 18.51 5.20 -4.68
N GLN A 424 18.06 6.42 -4.41
CA GLN A 424 17.18 7.15 -5.31
C GLN A 424 17.86 7.39 -6.67
N SER A 425 19.11 7.83 -6.63
CA SER A 425 19.99 8.00 -7.79
C SER A 425 20.16 6.69 -8.57
N ALA A 426 20.34 5.56 -7.88
CA ALA A 426 20.44 4.26 -8.51
C ALA A 426 19.15 3.88 -9.26
N HIS A 427 17.98 4.06 -8.64
CA HIS A 427 16.69 3.81 -9.28
C HIS A 427 16.47 4.71 -10.50
N LEU A 428 16.73 6.02 -10.36
CA LEU A 428 16.65 6.99 -11.46
C LEU A 428 17.53 6.56 -12.64
N VAL A 429 18.79 6.22 -12.39
CA VAL A 429 19.73 5.79 -13.44
C VAL A 429 19.19 4.56 -14.15
N LEU A 430 18.84 3.52 -13.40
CA LEU A 430 18.46 2.23 -13.97
C LEU A 430 17.20 2.35 -14.85
N ASP A 431 16.17 3.06 -14.39
CA ASP A 431 14.93 3.19 -15.16
C ASP A 431 15.06 4.17 -16.33
N MET A 432 15.77 5.29 -16.16
CA MET A 432 15.96 6.27 -17.24
C MET A 432 16.88 5.75 -18.35
N LEU A 433 17.86 4.91 -18.03
CA LEU A 433 18.73 4.28 -19.03
C LEU A 433 17.99 3.24 -19.88
N VAL A 434 16.90 2.65 -19.39
CA VAL A 434 16.06 1.73 -20.18
C VAL A 434 14.78 2.36 -20.72
N CYS A 435 14.51 3.62 -20.40
CA CYS A 435 13.28 4.30 -20.81
C CYS A 435 13.19 4.43 -22.35
N PRO A 436 12.16 3.84 -23.00
CA PRO A 436 12.02 3.84 -24.46
C PRO A 436 11.62 5.21 -25.02
N PHE A 437 11.12 6.12 -24.18
CA PHE A 437 10.70 7.46 -24.58
C PHE A 437 11.87 8.44 -24.70
N ILE A 438 13.09 7.98 -24.39
CA ILE A 438 14.33 8.74 -24.51
C ILE A 438 15.21 8.05 -25.56
N SER A 439 15.76 8.83 -26.50
CA SER A 439 16.56 8.27 -27.59
C SER A 439 17.79 7.54 -27.05
N ILE A 440 18.18 6.47 -27.75
CA ILE A 440 19.33 5.65 -27.35
C ILE A 440 20.63 6.46 -27.28
N GLU A 441 20.79 7.47 -28.15
CA GLU A 441 21.97 8.34 -28.15
C GLU A 441 22.06 9.17 -26.86
N LYS A 442 20.93 9.71 -26.40
CA LYS A 442 20.88 10.48 -25.14
C LYS A 442 21.17 9.58 -23.94
N ARG A 443 20.62 8.36 -23.93
CA ARG A 443 20.83 7.37 -22.86
C ARG A 443 22.28 6.88 -22.83
N ALA A 444 22.83 6.47 -23.97
CA ALA A 444 24.23 6.05 -24.11
C ALA A 444 25.22 7.17 -23.74
N GLY A 445 24.93 8.41 -24.14
CA GLY A 445 25.72 9.57 -23.76
C GLY A 445 25.74 9.81 -22.25
N TRP A 446 24.62 9.57 -21.56
CA TRP A 446 24.57 9.68 -20.10
C TRP A 446 25.24 8.51 -19.38
N PHE A 447 25.04 7.27 -19.86
CA PHE A 447 25.75 6.08 -19.39
C PHE A 447 27.27 6.29 -19.36
N ASN A 448 27.83 6.82 -20.44
CA ASN A 448 29.26 7.13 -20.51
C ASN A 448 29.71 8.20 -19.49
N ARG A 449 28.85 9.16 -19.14
CA ARG A 449 29.16 10.11 -18.05
C ARG A 449 29.11 9.44 -16.68
N LEU A 450 28.17 8.50 -16.49
CA LEU A 450 28.01 7.74 -15.24
C LEU A 450 29.19 6.80 -14.97
N GLN A 451 29.83 6.23 -16.00
CA GLN A 451 31.04 5.42 -15.85
C GLN A 451 32.08 6.12 -14.96
N GLY A 452 32.39 7.39 -15.27
CA GLY A 452 33.34 8.18 -14.48
C GLY A 452 32.91 8.39 -13.02
N ARG A 453 31.61 8.62 -12.77
CA ARG A 453 31.08 8.71 -11.39
C ARG A 453 31.18 7.40 -10.63
N CYS A 454 31.13 6.28 -11.34
CA CYS A 454 31.29 4.97 -10.74
C CYS A 454 32.76 4.54 -10.61
N GLY A 455 33.73 5.38 -10.96
CA GLY A 455 35.16 5.03 -10.94
C GLY A 455 35.56 4.07 -12.07
N LEU A 456 34.77 4.03 -13.15
CA LEU A 456 34.97 3.19 -14.32
C LEU A 456 35.42 4.03 -15.52
N SER A 457 36.13 3.38 -16.44
CA SER A 457 36.58 4.03 -17.68
C SER A 457 35.42 4.25 -18.65
N ARG A 458 35.45 5.35 -19.41
CA ARG A 458 34.48 5.59 -20.48
C ARG A 458 34.68 4.55 -21.59
N VAL A 459 33.58 4.19 -22.25
CA VAL A 459 33.58 3.26 -23.38
C VAL A 459 33.25 4.01 -24.68
N SER A 460 33.49 3.36 -25.82
CA SER A 460 33.12 3.92 -27.12
C SER A 460 31.61 4.14 -27.23
N ARG A 461 31.18 4.96 -28.20
CA ARG A 461 29.75 5.21 -28.44
C ARG A 461 28.99 3.92 -28.78
N GLN A 462 29.60 3.03 -29.57
CA GLN A 462 29.01 1.76 -29.97
C GLN A 462 28.84 0.82 -28.77
N GLU A 463 29.86 0.69 -27.92
CA GLU A 463 29.78 -0.11 -26.70
C GLU A 463 28.74 0.44 -25.71
N ALA A 464 28.65 1.76 -25.56
CA ALA A 464 27.63 2.37 -24.72
C ALA A 464 26.21 2.10 -25.25
N GLN A 465 25.98 2.18 -26.56
CA GLN A 465 24.68 1.84 -27.15
C GLN A 465 24.34 0.35 -26.95
N ALA A 466 25.29 -0.55 -27.21
CA ALA A 466 25.12 -1.98 -26.99
C ALA A 466 24.80 -2.30 -25.51
N ALA A 467 25.45 -1.62 -24.56
CA ALA A 467 25.16 -1.77 -23.13
C ALA A 467 23.73 -1.32 -22.79
N ILE A 468 23.26 -0.20 -23.36
CA ILE A 468 21.88 0.25 -23.16
C ILE A 468 20.85 -0.74 -23.73
N GLU A 469 21.12 -1.28 -24.91
CA GLU A 469 20.27 -2.31 -25.52
C GLU A 469 20.21 -3.57 -24.66
N ASP A 470 21.36 -3.99 -24.12
CA ASP A 470 21.41 -5.15 -23.22
C ASP A 470 20.67 -4.91 -21.90
N LEU A 471 20.87 -3.74 -21.28
CA LEU A 471 20.14 -3.32 -20.08
C LEU A 471 18.62 -3.28 -20.30
N ALA A 472 18.19 -2.86 -21.49
CA ALA A 472 16.78 -2.75 -21.85
C ALA A 472 16.10 -4.11 -22.13
N LYS A 473 16.85 -5.23 -22.18
CA LYS A 473 16.26 -6.58 -22.27
C LYS A 473 15.52 -7.00 -21.00
N ARG A 474 15.74 -6.30 -19.88
CA ARG A 474 15.10 -6.58 -18.59
C ARG A 474 14.41 -5.32 -18.09
N HIS A 475 13.32 -5.53 -17.35
CA HIS A 475 12.72 -4.46 -16.58
C HIS A 475 13.51 -4.25 -15.27
N TRP A 476 13.62 -3.00 -14.85
CA TRP A 476 14.17 -2.61 -13.56
C TRP A 476 13.02 -2.36 -12.59
N PHE A 477 12.80 -1.12 -12.16
CA PHE A 477 11.71 -0.80 -11.24
C PHE A 477 10.48 -0.30 -11.99
N VAL A 478 10.66 0.24 -13.20
CA VAL A 478 9.58 0.67 -14.09
C VAL A 478 9.44 -0.26 -15.30
N ARG A 479 8.21 -0.72 -15.53
CA ARG A 479 7.81 -1.37 -16.78
C ARG A 479 7.27 -0.31 -17.74
N TRP A 480 8.07 0.07 -18.71
CA TRP A 480 7.72 1.15 -19.64
C TRP A 480 6.74 0.73 -20.75
N ASP A 481 6.68 -0.57 -21.07
CA ASP A 481 5.88 -1.16 -22.13
C ASP A 481 4.79 -2.10 -21.60
N ARG A 482 3.67 -2.20 -22.33
CA ARG A 482 2.59 -3.18 -22.14
C ARG A 482 2.17 -3.40 -20.67
N VAL A 483 1.87 -2.30 -19.99
CA VAL A 483 1.43 -2.32 -18.59
C VAL A 483 -0.03 -2.75 -18.53
N ASP A 484 -0.28 -4.02 -18.20
CA ASP A 484 -1.62 -4.42 -17.73
C ASP A 484 -1.78 -3.96 -16.28
N PHE A 485 -2.38 -2.78 -16.11
CA PHE A 485 -2.62 -2.18 -14.81
C PHE A 485 -3.42 -3.10 -13.89
N LEU A 486 -4.44 -3.80 -14.40
CA LEU A 486 -5.22 -4.73 -13.58
C LEU A 486 -4.37 -5.90 -13.11
N ALA A 487 -3.55 -6.50 -13.96
CA ALA A 487 -2.67 -7.59 -13.56
C ALA A 487 -1.65 -7.13 -12.50
N LEU A 488 -1.09 -5.93 -12.64
CA LEU A 488 -0.16 -5.38 -11.64
C LEU A 488 -0.84 -5.04 -10.31
N LEU A 489 -2.03 -4.43 -10.35
CA LEU A 489 -2.80 -4.11 -9.15
C LEU A 489 -3.21 -5.39 -8.42
N ARG A 490 -3.69 -6.41 -9.13
CA ARG A 490 -4.00 -7.74 -8.57
C ARG A 490 -2.77 -8.40 -7.98
N LYS A 491 -1.62 -8.37 -8.69
CA LYS A 491 -0.35 -8.90 -8.16
C LYS A 491 0.05 -8.18 -6.88
N LYS A 492 -0.10 -6.85 -6.81
CA LYS A 492 0.24 -6.05 -5.64
C LYS A 492 -0.63 -6.39 -4.43
N GLU A 493 -1.93 -6.59 -4.63
CA GLU A 493 -2.85 -7.06 -3.59
C GLU A 493 -2.46 -8.45 -3.09
N LEU A 494 -2.13 -9.38 -4.00
CA LEU A 494 -1.67 -10.71 -3.66
C LEU A 494 -0.31 -10.70 -2.95
N SER A 495 0.60 -9.79 -3.30
CA SER A 495 1.89 -9.64 -2.61
C SER A 495 1.77 -9.00 -1.23
N ALA A 496 0.74 -8.19 -0.97
CA ALA A 496 0.46 -7.65 0.36
C ALA A 496 -0.11 -8.71 1.34
N ILE A 497 -0.27 -9.96 0.87
CA ILE A 497 -0.67 -11.14 1.66
C ILE A 497 0.56 -11.93 2.15
N TYR A 498 1.79 -11.59 1.71
CA TYR A 498 3.04 -12.27 2.05
C TYR A 498 3.97 -11.42 2.94
#